data_AF-A0A2J8PC98-F1
#
_entry.id   AF-A0A2J8PC98-F1
#
_cell.length_a   1.000
_cell.length_b   1.000
_cell.length_c   1.000
_cell.angle_alpha   90.00
_cell.angle_beta   90.00
_cell.angle_gamma   90.00
#
_symmetry.space_group_name_H-M   'P 1'
#
loop_
_entity.id
_entity.type
_entity.pdbx_description
1 polymer ?
#
loop_
_entity_poly.entity_id
_entity_poly.type
_entity_poly.pdbx_seq_one_letter_code
_entity_poly.pdbx_strand_id
1 'polypeptide(L)'
;MPECDWRQPSGGDGGWDLSLLTGERDWDGRRLTEPSGYLTDGPINYKYKTKCTWLIEGYPNAVLRLRFNHFATECSWDHMYVYDGDSIYAPLIAVLSGLIVPEIRGNETVPEVVTTSGYALLHFFSDAAYNLTGFNIFYSINSCPNNCSGHGKCTTSVSVPSQVYCECDKYWKGEACDIPYCKANCGSPDHGYCDLTGEKLCVCNDSWQGPDCSLNVPSTESYWILPNVKPFSPSVGRASHKAVLHGKFMWV
;
A
#
# COMPACT_ATOMS: atom_id res chain seq x y z
N MET A 1 -27.73 -16.84 -6.87
CA MET A 1 -26.87 -17.16 -8.02
C MET A 1 -25.69 -16.20 -7.99
N PRO A 2 -24.55 -16.53 -7.36
CA PRO A 2 -23.36 -15.72 -7.50
C PRO A 2 -22.59 -16.24 -8.72
N GLU A 3 -22.67 -15.53 -9.84
CA GLU A 3 -21.67 -15.64 -10.90
C GLU A 3 -20.80 -14.39 -10.79
N CYS A 4 -20.01 -14.31 -9.72
CA CYS A 4 -18.75 -13.63 -9.86
C CYS A 4 -17.82 -14.61 -10.56
N ASP A 5 -17.35 -14.18 -11.73
CA ASP A 5 -16.31 -14.76 -12.58
C ASP A 5 -16.78 -15.51 -13.84
N TRP A 6 -16.70 -14.82 -14.99
CA TRP A 6 -16.73 -15.44 -16.32
C TRP A 6 -15.35 -16.05 -16.61
N ARG A 7 -15.26 -17.38 -16.63
CA ARG A 7 -14.04 -18.20 -16.83
C ARG A 7 -13.04 -17.76 -17.94
N GLN A 8 -11.78 -17.56 -17.51
CA GLN A 8 -10.49 -18.17 -17.95
C GLN A 8 -9.73 -17.64 -19.23
N PRO A 9 -8.39 -17.91 -19.36
CA PRO A 9 -7.89 -19.23 -19.77
C PRO A 9 -6.79 -19.88 -18.86
N SER A 10 -6.98 -21.19 -18.64
CA SER A 10 -6.00 -22.26 -18.39
C SER A 10 -5.21 -22.28 -17.06
N GLY A 11 -5.77 -22.99 -16.08
CA GLY A 11 -5.12 -23.45 -14.85
C GLY A 11 -6.21 -23.76 -13.82
N GLY A 12 -6.17 -24.90 -13.15
CA GLY A 12 -7.34 -25.50 -12.50
C GLY A 12 -7.91 -24.69 -11.32
N ASP A 13 -9.08 -24.08 -11.50
CA ASP A 13 -9.87 -23.48 -10.42
C ASP A 13 -10.90 -24.50 -9.90
N GLY A 14 -10.66 -25.05 -8.71
CA GLY A 14 -11.66 -25.82 -7.97
C GLY A 14 -12.49 -24.87 -7.11
N GLY A 15 -13.77 -24.69 -7.38
CA GLY A 15 -14.67 -24.02 -6.43
C GLY A 15 -14.64 -24.74 -5.07
N TRP A 16 -14.59 -23.99 -3.98
CA TRP A 16 -14.53 -24.50 -2.59
C TRP A 16 -15.65 -23.86 -1.78
N ASP A 17 -16.25 -24.68 -0.92
CA ASP A 17 -17.30 -24.24 0.01
C ASP A 17 -16.66 -23.45 1.16
N LEU A 18 -16.82 -22.13 1.13
CA LEU A 18 -16.31 -21.18 2.13
C LEU A 18 -17.30 -20.94 3.28
N SER A 19 -18.42 -21.67 3.35
CA SER A 19 -19.46 -21.49 4.36
C SER A 19 -18.96 -21.61 5.81
N LEU A 20 -17.90 -22.39 6.03
CA LEU A 20 -17.27 -22.55 7.35
C LEU A 20 -16.43 -21.35 7.78
N LEU A 21 -15.91 -20.55 6.84
CA LEU A 21 -15.06 -19.38 7.13
C LEU A 21 -15.87 -18.09 7.23
N THR A 22 -17.05 -18.04 6.60
CA THR A 22 -17.94 -16.88 6.58
C THR A 22 -19.19 -17.06 7.46
N GLY A 23 -19.46 -18.29 7.94
CA GLY A 23 -20.60 -18.61 8.79
C GLY A 23 -21.95 -18.67 8.07
N GLU A 24 -21.98 -18.65 6.73
CA GLU A 24 -23.21 -18.63 5.96
C GLU A 24 -23.23 -19.69 4.85
N ARG A 25 -24.39 -20.33 4.64
CA ARG A 25 -24.52 -21.64 3.96
C ARG A 25 -24.67 -21.59 2.44
N ASP A 26 -24.55 -20.41 1.81
CA ASP A 26 -24.96 -20.21 0.40
C ASP A 26 -23.91 -19.44 -0.44
N TRP A 27 -22.62 -19.62 -0.16
CA TRP A 27 -21.52 -18.94 -0.87
C TRP A 27 -20.71 -19.89 -1.73
N ASP A 28 -20.64 -19.61 -3.04
CA ASP A 28 -19.56 -20.09 -3.88
C ASP A 28 -18.45 -19.03 -3.80
N GLY A 29 -17.29 -19.40 -3.24
CA GLY A 29 -16.17 -18.48 -3.10
C GLY A 29 -14.93 -19.01 -3.82
N ARG A 30 -13.98 -18.12 -4.14
CA ARG A 30 -12.80 -18.47 -4.92
C ARG A 30 -11.52 -18.34 -4.08
N ARG A 31 -10.59 -19.28 -4.21
CA ARG A 31 -9.31 -19.35 -3.50
C ARG A 31 -8.23 -19.17 -4.54
N LEU A 32 -7.33 -18.24 -4.28
CA LEU A 32 -6.31 -17.81 -5.18
C LEU A 32 -4.97 -18.13 -4.54
N THR A 33 -4.26 -19.10 -5.11
CA THR A 33 -2.99 -19.61 -4.58
C THR A 33 -1.78 -19.18 -5.42
N GLU A 34 -2.02 -18.60 -6.59
CA GLU A 34 -0.95 -18.09 -7.45
C GLU A 34 -0.24 -16.91 -6.77
N PRO A 35 1.08 -16.73 -6.93
CA PRO A 35 1.86 -15.70 -6.23
C PRO A 35 1.46 -14.26 -6.58
N SER A 36 0.77 -14.06 -7.69
CA SER A 36 0.15 -12.80 -8.07
C SER A 36 -0.99 -13.04 -9.05
N GLY A 37 -1.94 -12.11 -9.10
CA GLY A 37 -3.05 -12.20 -10.04
C GLY A 37 -4.00 -11.01 -9.92
N TYR A 38 -5.17 -11.14 -10.54
CA TYR A 38 -6.20 -10.11 -10.55
C TYR A 38 -7.53 -10.64 -10.01
N LEU A 39 -8.20 -9.81 -9.21
CA LEU A 39 -9.59 -10.00 -8.79
C LEU A 39 -10.45 -8.95 -9.49
N THR A 40 -11.54 -9.40 -10.10
CA THR A 40 -12.49 -8.53 -10.79
C THR A 40 -13.90 -9.05 -10.61
N ASP A 41 -14.88 -8.14 -10.64
CA ASP A 41 -16.30 -8.45 -10.73
C ASP A 41 -16.74 -8.85 -12.16
N GLY A 42 -15.89 -8.60 -13.16
CA GLY A 42 -16.11 -8.99 -14.56
C GLY A 42 -15.80 -7.88 -15.57
N PRO A 43 -16.06 -8.13 -16.87
CA PRO A 43 -15.75 -7.18 -17.95
C PRO A 43 -16.76 -6.02 -18.11
N ILE A 44 -17.87 -6.07 -17.37
CA ILE A 44 -18.97 -5.10 -17.39
C ILE A 44 -19.24 -4.63 -15.97
N ASN A 45 -20.19 -3.72 -15.77
CA ASN A 45 -20.65 -3.32 -14.44
C ASN A 45 -21.01 -4.53 -13.56
N TYR A 46 -20.65 -4.47 -12.27
CA TYR A 46 -21.00 -5.52 -11.31
C TYR A 46 -22.51 -5.75 -11.24
N LYS A 47 -22.92 -6.97 -10.84
CA LYS A 47 -24.34 -7.30 -10.66
C LYS A 47 -24.84 -6.77 -9.29
N TYR A 48 -26.09 -6.34 -9.23
CA TYR A 48 -26.78 -6.05 -7.96
C TYR A 48 -27.09 -7.36 -7.19
N LYS A 49 -27.37 -7.25 -5.89
CA LYS A 49 -27.68 -8.34 -4.96
C LYS A 49 -26.66 -9.46 -5.00
N THR A 50 -25.42 -9.09 -5.26
CA THR A 50 -24.34 -10.02 -5.48
C THR A 50 -23.44 -10.00 -4.26
N LYS A 51 -23.00 -11.19 -3.90
CA LYS A 51 -22.11 -11.36 -2.77
C LYS A 51 -21.01 -12.30 -3.20
N CYS A 52 -19.76 -11.83 -3.12
CA CYS A 52 -18.61 -12.54 -3.67
C CYS A 52 -17.47 -12.53 -2.68
N THR A 53 -16.85 -13.70 -2.52
CA THR A 53 -15.77 -13.88 -1.55
C THR A 53 -14.57 -14.50 -2.24
N TRP A 54 -13.42 -13.89 -2.02
CA TRP A 54 -12.13 -14.40 -2.47
C TRP A 54 -11.21 -14.60 -1.28
N LEU A 55 -10.57 -15.76 -1.20
CA LEU A 55 -9.51 -16.05 -0.26
C LEU A 55 -8.19 -16.11 -1.03
N ILE A 56 -7.30 -15.15 -0.80
CA ILE A 56 -5.93 -15.24 -1.31
C ILE A 56 -5.10 -15.97 -0.26
N GLU A 57 -4.53 -17.09 -0.66
CA GLU A 57 -3.74 -17.97 0.20
C GLU A 57 -2.28 -17.90 -0.22
N GLY A 58 -1.44 -17.36 0.67
CA GLY A 58 0.00 -17.34 0.53
C GLY A 58 0.69 -18.30 1.48
N TYR A 59 1.71 -17.80 2.17
CA TYR A 59 2.44 -18.54 3.18
C TYR A 59 2.21 -17.90 4.54
N PRO A 60 2.23 -18.67 5.65
CA PRO A 60 2.13 -18.08 6.98
C PRO A 60 3.12 -16.94 7.18
N ASN A 61 2.61 -15.79 7.63
CA ASN A 61 3.36 -14.54 7.84
C ASN A 61 3.92 -13.86 6.57
N ALA A 62 3.47 -14.28 5.38
CA ALA A 62 3.78 -13.57 4.14
C ALA A 62 3.08 -12.21 4.10
N VAL A 63 3.72 -11.24 3.46
CA VAL A 63 3.13 -9.94 3.19
C VAL A 63 2.41 -9.99 1.84
N LEU A 64 1.10 -9.73 1.83
CA LEU A 64 0.31 -9.62 0.61
C LEU A 64 -0.05 -8.16 0.38
N ARG A 65 0.07 -7.72 -0.86
CA ARG A 65 -0.28 -6.34 -1.27
C ARG A 65 -1.43 -6.38 -2.24
N LEU A 66 -2.42 -5.54 -1.98
CA LEU A 66 -3.62 -5.36 -2.80
C LEU A 66 -3.59 -3.95 -3.39
N ARG A 67 -3.56 -3.90 -4.72
CA ARG A 67 -3.56 -2.66 -5.50
C ARG A 67 -4.88 -2.53 -6.24
N PHE A 68 -5.62 -1.49 -5.89
CA PHE A 68 -6.91 -1.17 -6.50
C PHE A 68 -6.65 -0.34 -7.77
N ASN A 69 -6.39 -1.02 -8.89
CA ASN A 69 -6.14 -0.37 -10.17
C ASN A 69 -7.40 0.33 -10.70
N HIS A 70 -8.56 -0.20 -10.35
CA HIS A 70 -9.88 0.38 -10.60
C HIS A 70 -10.81 0.03 -9.44
N PHE A 71 -11.59 1.00 -8.98
CA PHE A 71 -12.64 0.76 -7.98
C PHE A 71 -13.71 1.83 -8.09
N ALA A 72 -14.91 1.41 -8.49
CA ALA A 72 -16.09 2.22 -8.61
C ALA A 72 -17.31 1.39 -8.21
N THR A 73 -17.77 1.59 -6.97
CA THR A 73 -18.97 0.97 -6.40
C THR A 73 -19.95 2.04 -5.92
N GLU A 74 -21.20 1.67 -5.67
CA GLU A 74 -22.15 2.60 -5.08
C GLU A 74 -21.67 3.07 -3.71
N CYS A 75 -21.56 4.38 -3.54
CA CYS A 75 -21.08 4.97 -2.30
C CYS A 75 -22.06 4.66 -1.15
N SER A 76 -21.53 4.21 -0.01
CA SER A 76 -22.29 3.90 1.22
C SER A 76 -23.26 2.71 1.16
N TRP A 77 -23.43 2.05 0.01
CA TRP A 77 -24.34 0.91 -0.14
C TRP A 77 -23.59 -0.38 -0.51
N ASP A 78 -22.64 -0.26 -1.43
CA ASP A 78 -21.85 -1.38 -1.91
C ASP A 78 -20.44 -1.36 -1.31
N HIS A 79 -20.07 -2.46 -0.68
CA HIS A 79 -18.90 -2.52 0.19
C HIS A 79 -17.95 -3.66 -0.19
N MET A 80 -16.66 -3.34 -0.23
CA MET A 80 -15.58 -4.32 -0.23
C MET A 80 -14.94 -4.34 1.15
N TYR A 81 -15.03 -5.49 1.82
CA TYR A 81 -14.36 -5.76 3.09
C TYR A 81 -13.07 -6.53 2.83
N VAL A 82 -11.99 -6.15 3.51
CA VAL A 82 -10.69 -6.83 3.43
C VAL A 82 -10.22 -7.21 4.83
N TYR A 83 -10.01 -8.50 5.04
CA TYR A 83 -9.53 -9.06 6.31
C TYR A 83 -8.09 -9.57 6.17
N ASP A 84 -7.25 -9.31 7.17
CA ASP A 84 -5.89 -9.86 7.30
C ASP A 84 -5.95 -11.27 7.93
N GLY A 85 -6.43 -12.24 7.14
CA GLY A 85 -6.54 -13.62 7.55
C GLY A 85 -7.41 -14.44 6.60
N ASP A 86 -7.72 -15.67 7.00
CA ASP A 86 -8.44 -16.67 6.20
C ASP A 86 -9.96 -16.65 6.40
N SER A 87 -10.47 -15.86 7.34
CA SER A 87 -11.89 -15.85 7.73
C SER A 87 -12.37 -14.44 8.14
N ILE A 88 -13.68 -14.28 8.27
CA ILE A 88 -14.30 -13.02 8.73
C ILE A 88 -13.99 -12.69 10.20
N TYR A 89 -13.42 -13.65 10.94
CA TYR A 89 -13.00 -13.46 12.33
C TYR A 89 -11.60 -12.86 12.45
N ALA A 90 -10.88 -12.77 11.34
CA ALA A 90 -9.58 -12.11 11.27
C ALA A 90 -9.72 -10.57 11.37
N PRO A 91 -8.63 -9.82 11.63
CA PRO A 91 -8.68 -8.37 11.67
C PRO A 91 -9.21 -7.76 10.35
N LEU A 92 -10.28 -6.97 10.44
CA LEU A 92 -10.78 -6.16 9.33
C LEU A 92 -9.87 -4.94 9.14
N ILE A 93 -9.17 -4.88 8.01
CA ILE A 93 -8.15 -3.85 7.76
C ILE A 93 -8.62 -2.76 6.78
N ALA A 94 -9.64 -3.03 5.97
CA ALA A 94 -10.24 -2.02 5.10
C ALA A 94 -11.73 -2.31 4.82
N VAL A 95 -12.51 -1.23 4.71
CA VAL A 95 -13.88 -1.22 4.19
C VAL A 95 -13.94 -0.11 3.15
N LEU A 96 -14.20 -0.49 1.90
CA LEU A 96 -14.13 0.41 0.76
C LEU A 96 -15.49 0.49 0.07
N SER A 97 -15.91 1.71 -0.28
CA SER A 97 -17.11 1.99 -1.08
C SER A 97 -16.89 3.27 -1.91
N GLY A 98 -17.69 3.46 -2.97
CA GLY A 98 -17.59 4.64 -3.81
C GLY A 98 -16.48 4.55 -4.86
N LEU A 99 -15.88 5.69 -5.17
CA LEU A 99 -14.78 5.79 -6.13
C LEU A 99 -13.45 5.85 -5.39
N ILE A 100 -12.52 4.97 -5.72
CA ILE A 100 -11.13 5.13 -5.32
C ILE A 100 -10.36 5.69 -6.50
N VAL A 101 -9.98 6.96 -6.37
CA VAL A 101 -9.16 7.68 -7.35
C VAL A 101 -7.80 7.98 -6.73
N PRO A 102 -6.72 7.99 -7.53
CA PRO A 102 -5.43 8.51 -7.08
C PRO A 102 -5.59 9.91 -6.48
N GLU A 103 -5.06 10.15 -5.28
CA GLU A 103 -5.22 11.42 -4.56
C GLU A 103 -4.55 12.61 -5.27
N ILE A 104 -3.66 12.36 -6.24
CA ILE A 104 -2.88 13.40 -6.91
C ILE A 104 -2.98 13.25 -8.44
N ARG A 105 -3.02 14.37 -9.17
CA ARG A 105 -2.76 14.44 -10.64
C ARG A 105 -1.30 14.08 -11.00
N GLY A 106 -0.77 13.01 -10.40
CA GLY A 106 0.58 12.49 -10.61
C GLY A 106 0.53 10.96 -10.69
N ASN A 107 1.65 10.35 -11.06
CA ASN A 107 1.82 8.89 -11.15
C ASN A 107 1.85 8.19 -9.78
N GLU A 108 1.07 8.67 -8.79
CA GLU A 108 0.93 8.00 -7.50
C GLU A 108 -0.22 7.00 -7.57
N THR A 109 0.07 5.79 -7.13
CA THR A 109 -0.90 4.69 -7.06
C THR A 109 -1.89 4.92 -5.93
N VAL A 110 -3.12 4.48 -6.17
CA VAL A 110 -4.19 4.29 -5.17
C VAL A 110 -3.66 3.66 -3.88
N PRO A 111 -4.19 4.01 -2.69
CA PRO A 111 -3.82 3.38 -1.41
C PRO A 111 -3.71 1.86 -1.52
N GLU A 112 -2.54 1.33 -1.16
CA GLU A 112 -2.24 -0.09 -1.14
C GLU A 112 -2.71 -0.69 0.20
N VAL A 113 -3.55 -1.72 0.14
CA VAL A 113 -3.96 -2.46 1.33
C VAL A 113 -3.00 -3.63 1.52
N VAL A 114 -2.49 -3.79 2.74
CA VAL A 114 -1.42 -4.75 3.04
C VAL A 114 -1.89 -5.71 4.12
N THR A 115 -1.78 -7.01 3.89
CA THR A 115 -1.99 -8.06 4.91
C THR A 115 -0.67 -8.69 5.29
N THR A 116 -0.58 -9.21 6.52
CA THR A 116 0.66 -9.74 7.11
C THR A 116 0.53 -11.15 7.66
N SER A 117 -0.69 -11.68 7.77
CA SER A 117 -0.95 -13.04 8.23
C SER A 117 -0.51 -14.13 7.25
N GLY A 118 -0.31 -13.76 5.98
CA GLY A 118 -0.15 -14.71 4.89
C GLY A 118 -1.43 -15.01 4.11
N TYR A 119 -2.55 -14.45 4.55
CA TYR A 119 -3.86 -14.64 3.93
C TYR A 119 -4.53 -13.27 3.72
N ALA A 120 -5.46 -13.22 2.78
CA ALA A 120 -6.36 -12.09 2.62
C ALA A 120 -7.75 -12.58 2.21
N LEU A 121 -8.76 -12.33 3.04
CA LEU A 121 -10.16 -12.58 2.69
C LEU A 121 -10.77 -11.27 2.20
N LEU A 122 -11.21 -11.25 0.94
CA LEU A 122 -11.94 -10.16 0.34
C LEU A 122 -13.41 -10.55 0.22
N HIS A 123 -14.30 -9.66 0.63
CA HIS A 123 -15.73 -9.88 0.58
C HIS A 123 -16.43 -8.67 -0.01
N PHE A 124 -17.01 -8.85 -1.19
CA PHE A 124 -17.81 -7.84 -1.86
C PHE A 124 -19.29 -8.11 -1.66
N PHE A 125 -20.03 -7.06 -1.33
CA PHE A 125 -21.48 -7.06 -1.19
C PHE A 125 -22.06 -5.90 -1.99
N SER A 126 -23.08 -6.20 -2.82
CA SER A 126 -23.91 -5.21 -3.49
C SER A 126 -25.38 -5.29 -3.07
N ASP A 127 -26.03 -4.12 -3.00
CA ASP A 127 -27.41 -3.96 -2.58
C ASP A 127 -28.42 -4.26 -3.73
N ALA A 128 -29.69 -3.86 -3.60
CA ALA A 128 -30.71 -4.12 -4.60
C ALA A 128 -30.74 -3.17 -5.81
N ALA A 129 -29.88 -2.15 -5.84
CA ALA A 129 -29.91 -1.03 -6.77
C ALA A 129 -28.52 -0.73 -7.36
N TYR A 130 -28.48 0.35 -8.17
CA TYR A 130 -27.32 0.97 -8.81
C TYR A 130 -26.01 0.18 -8.91
N ASN A 131 -25.62 -0.18 -10.13
CA ASN A 131 -24.28 -0.69 -10.40
C ASN A 131 -23.39 0.32 -11.14
N LEU A 132 -22.12 0.31 -10.78
CA LEU A 132 -21.06 1.03 -11.46
C LEU A 132 -20.09 0.04 -12.12
N THR A 133 -18.96 0.54 -12.61
CA THR A 133 -17.97 -0.23 -13.37
C THR A 133 -17.15 -1.22 -12.54
N GLY A 134 -17.42 -1.35 -11.24
CA GLY A 134 -16.86 -2.40 -10.40
C GLY A 134 -15.40 -2.17 -10.03
N PHE A 135 -14.62 -3.23 -9.99
CA PHE A 135 -13.25 -3.19 -9.50
C PHE A 135 -12.29 -4.10 -10.27
N ASN A 136 -11.04 -3.68 -10.29
CA ASN A 136 -9.90 -4.47 -10.74
C ASN A 136 -8.80 -4.34 -9.70
N ILE A 137 -8.58 -5.42 -8.96
CA ILE A 137 -7.63 -5.47 -7.85
C ILE A 137 -6.50 -6.40 -8.24
N PHE A 138 -5.29 -5.87 -8.33
CA PHE A 138 -4.10 -6.70 -8.47
C PHE A 138 -3.61 -7.12 -7.08
N TYR A 139 -3.29 -8.39 -6.92
CA TYR A 139 -2.69 -8.89 -5.70
C TYR A 139 -1.31 -9.49 -5.97
N SER A 140 -0.41 -9.36 -5.00
CA SER A 140 0.92 -9.99 -5.06
C SER A 140 1.44 -10.39 -3.68
N ILE A 141 1.86 -11.64 -3.58
CA ILE A 141 2.41 -12.26 -2.37
C ILE A 141 3.91 -12.01 -2.33
N ASN A 142 4.45 -11.65 -1.17
CA ASN A 142 5.88 -11.35 -0.97
C ASN A 142 6.42 -10.32 -1.96
N SER A 143 5.62 -9.27 -2.20
CA SER A 143 5.98 -8.16 -3.07
C SER A 143 6.48 -6.97 -2.26
N CYS A 144 7.47 -6.26 -2.79
CA CYS A 144 7.95 -5.02 -2.19
C CYS A 144 7.08 -3.82 -2.60
N PRO A 145 6.94 -2.81 -1.72
CA PRO A 145 6.15 -1.62 -2.04
C PRO A 145 6.71 -0.93 -3.28
N ASN A 146 5.84 -0.63 -4.24
CA ASN A 146 6.16 -0.02 -5.55
C ASN A 146 7.31 -0.69 -6.30
N ASN A 147 7.57 -1.98 -6.07
CA ASN A 147 8.73 -2.68 -6.62
C ASN A 147 10.05 -1.92 -6.37
N CYS A 148 10.19 -1.37 -5.16
CA CYS A 148 11.32 -0.54 -4.75
C CYS A 148 11.53 0.71 -5.62
N SER A 149 10.46 1.21 -6.25
CA SER A 149 10.41 2.45 -7.04
C SER A 149 11.46 2.54 -8.15
N GLY A 150 12.01 1.41 -8.60
CA GLY A 150 13.12 1.36 -9.55
C GLY A 150 14.49 1.81 -8.99
N HIS A 151 14.59 1.96 -7.67
CA HIS A 151 15.75 2.47 -6.94
C HIS A 151 16.24 1.50 -5.86
N GLY A 152 16.06 0.21 -6.10
CA GLY A 152 16.51 -0.83 -5.20
C GLY A 152 16.13 -2.22 -5.67
N LYS A 153 16.47 -3.22 -4.86
CA LYS A 153 16.15 -4.62 -5.12
C LYS A 153 15.24 -5.16 -4.02
N CYS A 154 14.19 -5.87 -4.42
CA CYS A 154 13.34 -6.59 -3.49
C CYS A 154 14.06 -7.86 -3.00
N THR A 155 14.31 -7.94 -1.70
CA THR A 155 15.10 -8.99 -1.06
C THR A 155 14.31 -9.62 0.09
N THR A 156 14.51 -10.92 0.32
CA THR A 156 13.89 -11.65 1.44
C THR A 156 14.67 -11.45 2.73
N SER A 157 13.96 -11.25 3.83
CA SER A 157 14.53 -11.19 5.17
C SER A 157 15.09 -12.54 5.61
N VAL A 158 16.30 -12.53 6.17
CA VAL A 158 16.93 -13.74 6.74
C VAL A 158 16.38 -14.03 8.15
N SER A 159 15.91 -13.00 8.85
CA SER A 159 15.46 -13.10 10.24
C SER A 159 13.99 -13.49 10.38
N VAL A 160 13.15 -13.22 9.38
CA VAL A 160 11.72 -13.54 9.38
C VAL A 160 11.39 -14.28 8.10
N PRO A 161 10.97 -15.56 8.17
CA PRO A 161 10.59 -16.33 6.99
C PRO A 161 9.50 -15.59 6.21
N SER A 162 9.63 -15.55 4.88
CA SER A 162 8.63 -14.96 3.98
C SER A 162 8.41 -13.44 4.11
N GLN A 163 9.19 -12.72 4.92
CA GLN A 163 9.16 -11.26 4.91
C GLN A 163 10.05 -10.72 3.79
N VAL A 164 9.56 -9.74 3.02
CA VAL A 164 10.34 -9.04 1.98
C VAL A 164 10.53 -7.57 2.32
N TYR A 165 11.65 -7.00 1.89
CA TYR A 165 11.96 -5.59 2.05
C TYR A 165 12.77 -5.08 0.87
N CYS A 166 12.74 -3.76 0.65
CA CYS A 166 13.58 -3.13 -0.36
C CYS A 166 14.99 -2.84 0.18
N GLU A 167 15.98 -3.40 -0.48
CA GLU A 167 17.38 -2.98 -0.34
C GLU A 167 17.63 -1.83 -1.31
N CYS A 168 17.63 -0.60 -0.80
CA CYS A 168 17.72 0.61 -1.62
C CYS A 168 19.12 0.84 -2.19
N ASP A 169 19.15 1.41 -3.39
CA ASP A 169 20.34 1.94 -4.03
C ASP A 169 20.98 3.04 -3.16
N LYS A 170 22.28 3.29 -3.39
CA LYS A 170 23.13 4.16 -2.57
C LYS A 170 22.52 5.53 -2.21
N TYR A 171 21.74 6.12 -3.12
CA TYR A 171 21.17 7.47 -3.00
C TYR A 171 19.71 7.51 -2.52
N TRP A 172 19.11 6.36 -2.22
CA TRP A 172 17.69 6.23 -1.92
C TRP A 172 17.44 5.55 -0.57
N LYS A 173 16.30 5.89 0.03
CA LYS A 173 15.82 5.38 1.32
C LYS A 173 14.29 5.30 1.33
N GLY A 174 13.74 4.88 2.46
CA GLY A 174 12.31 4.61 2.62
C GLY A 174 12.02 3.13 2.37
N GLU A 175 10.83 2.68 2.77
CA GLU A 175 10.44 1.27 2.59
C GLU A 175 10.31 0.89 1.11
N ALA A 176 9.98 1.86 0.25
CA ALA A 176 9.84 1.70 -1.20
C ALA A 176 11.00 2.28 -2.01
N CYS A 177 12.08 2.74 -1.36
CA CYS A 177 13.22 3.42 -2.03
C CYS A 177 12.84 4.62 -2.90
N ASP A 178 11.74 5.30 -2.57
CA ASP A 178 11.20 6.46 -3.25
C ASP A 178 11.68 7.80 -2.65
N ILE A 179 12.35 7.76 -1.51
CA ILE A 179 12.83 8.96 -0.83
C ILE A 179 14.33 9.11 -1.12
N PRO A 180 14.78 10.13 -1.85
CA PRO A 180 16.21 10.36 -2.03
C PRO A 180 16.83 10.81 -0.69
N TYR A 181 18.08 10.40 -0.41
CA TYR A 181 18.82 10.94 0.74
C TYR A 181 19.04 12.45 0.60
N CYS A 182 19.34 12.89 -0.63
CA CYS A 182 19.62 14.27 -0.97
C CYS A 182 18.74 14.69 -2.15
N LYS A 183 17.74 15.53 -1.89
CA LYS A 183 16.89 16.07 -2.96
C LYS A 183 17.70 17.04 -3.83
N ALA A 184 17.49 16.98 -5.15
CA ALA A 184 18.17 17.81 -6.15
C ALA A 184 19.71 17.87 -6.01
N ASN A 185 20.34 16.80 -5.46
CA ASN A 185 21.76 16.75 -5.16
C ASN A 185 22.27 17.98 -4.37
N CYS A 186 21.45 18.52 -3.46
CA CYS A 186 21.78 19.66 -2.61
C CYS A 186 22.17 20.94 -3.39
N GLY A 187 21.69 21.09 -4.63
CA GLY A 187 22.06 22.22 -5.50
C GLY A 187 23.54 22.23 -5.89
N SER A 188 24.19 21.06 -5.86
CA SER A 188 25.60 20.93 -6.21
C SER A 188 25.90 21.34 -7.66
N PRO A 189 27.04 22.01 -7.90
CA PRO A 189 28.11 22.35 -6.94
C PRO A 189 27.90 23.67 -6.18
N ASP A 190 26.94 24.50 -6.61
CA ASP A 190 26.87 25.91 -6.20
C ASP A 190 26.33 26.09 -4.78
N HIS A 191 25.32 25.31 -4.39
CA HIS A 191 24.63 25.50 -3.11
C HIS A 191 25.07 24.52 -2.02
N GLY A 192 25.73 23.43 -2.39
CA GLY A 192 26.13 22.39 -1.45
C GLY A 192 26.55 21.09 -2.14
N TYR A 193 26.68 20.04 -1.34
CA TYR A 193 26.95 18.69 -1.83
C TYR A 193 26.24 17.65 -0.97
N CYS A 194 25.97 16.49 -1.58
CA CYS A 194 25.38 15.36 -0.88
C CYS A 194 26.47 14.54 -0.17
N ASP A 195 26.52 14.61 1.15
CA ASP A 195 27.38 13.73 1.94
C ASP A 195 26.63 12.44 2.25
N LEU A 196 27.11 11.33 1.67
CA LEU A 196 26.55 10.00 1.93
C LEU A 196 27.30 9.23 3.03
N THR A 197 28.22 9.88 3.74
CA THR A 197 28.87 9.33 4.92
C THR A 197 28.07 9.68 6.18
N GLY A 198 28.24 8.89 7.25
CA GLY A 198 27.54 9.12 8.51
C GLY A 198 26.01 9.08 8.38
N GLU A 199 25.36 10.22 8.62
CA GLU A 199 23.90 10.38 8.66
C GLU A 199 23.22 10.54 7.29
N LYS A 200 24.00 10.68 6.20
CA LYS A 200 23.54 10.81 4.81
C LYS A 200 22.61 12.01 4.58
N LEU A 201 23.19 13.21 4.47
CA LEU A 201 22.47 14.48 4.42
C LEU A 201 23.16 15.52 3.52
N CYS A 202 22.41 16.55 3.14
CA CYS A 202 22.95 17.68 2.39
C CYS A 202 23.83 18.57 3.28
N VAL A 203 25.03 18.89 2.78
CA VAL A 203 25.94 19.86 3.38
C VAL A 203 25.91 21.11 2.51
N CYS A 204 25.40 22.21 3.05
CA CYS A 204 25.21 23.45 2.31
C CYS A 204 26.48 24.32 2.33
N ASN A 205 26.74 24.99 1.21
CA ASN A 205 27.76 26.02 1.10
C ASN A 205 27.34 27.27 1.88
N ASP A 206 28.31 28.13 2.18
CA ASP A 206 28.06 29.40 2.84
C ASP A 206 26.98 30.20 2.07
N SER A 207 26.02 30.74 2.81
CA SER A 207 24.81 31.44 2.31
C SER A 207 23.63 30.54 1.93
N TRP A 208 23.73 29.22 2.03
CA TRP A 208 22.63 28.29 1.76
C TRP A 208 22.24 27.47 2.99
N GLN A 209 20.96 27.10 3.10
CA GLN A 209 20.40 26.31 4.19
C GLN A 209 19.17 25.50 3.72
N GLY A 210 18.57 24.77 4.66
CA GLY A 210 17.45 23.87 4.39
C GLY A 210 17.91 22.43 4.11
N PRO A 211 16.96 21.49 3.96
CA PRO A 211 17.26 20.07 3.83
C PRO A 211 17.91 19.71 2.48
N ASP A 212 17.80 20.58 1.49
CA ASP A 212 18.31 20.41 0.13
C ASP A 212 19.13 21.62 -0.37
N CYS A 213 19.55 22.49 0.54
CA CYS A 213 20.33 23.70 0.24
C CYS A 213 19.67 24.63 -0.80
N SER A 214 18.34 24.65 -0.84
CA SER A 214 17.57 25.49 -1.77
C SER A 214 17.28 26.89 -1.23
N LEU A 215 17.51 27.14 0.06
CA LEU A 215 17.15 28.40 0.72
C LEU A 215 18.39 29.25 1.01
N ASN A 216 18.28 30.55 0.79
CA ASN A 216 19.35 31.49 1.15
C ASN A 216 19.45 31.73 2.66
N VAL A 217 20.59 32.24 3.12
CA VAL A 217 20.79 32.74 4.49
C VAL A 217 21.05 34.24 4.42
N PRO A 218 20.22 35.09 5.07
CA PRO A 218 18.97 34.76 5.76
C PRO A 218 17.83 34.45 4.79
N SER A 219 16.88 33.60 5.21
CA SER A 219 15.63 33.32 4.47
C SER A 219 14.43 33.66 5.34
N THR A 220 13.37 34.13 4.71
CA THR A 220 12.03 34.29 5.30
C THR A 220 11.17 33.04 5.15
N GLU A 221 11.64 32.04 4.41
CA GLU A 221 10.93 30.79 4.16
C GLU A 221 11.23 29.75 5.25
N SER A 222 10.17 29.10 5.72
CA SER A 222 10.28 27.97 6.65
C SER A 222 10.51 26.67 5.88
N TYR A 223 11.38 25.81 6.41
CA TYR A 223 11.54 24.45 5.91
C TYR A 223 11.24 23.42 7.00
N TRP A 224 10.96 22.20 6.54
CA TRP A 224 10.74 21.03 7.39
C TRP A 224 11.92 20.09 7.30
N ILE A 225 12.24 19.45 8.41
CA ILE A 225 13.25 18.39 8.48
C ILE A 225 12.57 17.18 9.08
N LEU A 226 12.70 16.03 8.40
CA LEU A 226 12.26 14.75 8.94
C LEU A 226 13.47 14.14 9.67
N PRO A 227 13.50 14.11 11.01
CA PRO A 227 14.61 13.52 11.74
C PRO A 227 14.70 12.01 11.47
N ASN A 228 15.91 11.51 11.23
CA ASN A 228 16.16 10.06 11.18
C ASN A 228 16.13 9.50 12.62
N VAL A 229 14.94 9.25 13.16
CA VAL A 229 14.80 8.61 14.47
C VAL A 229 14.95 7.10 14.26
N LYS A 230 16.00 6.47 14.82
CA LYS A 230 16.05 5.01 14.93
C LYS A 230 15.17 4.60 16.12
N PRO A 231 14.00 3.97 15.91
CA PRO A 231 13.17 3.57 17.03
C PRO A 231 13.84 2.43 17.81
N PHE A 232 13.85 2.51 19.13
CA PHE A 232 14.39 1.47 20.02
C PHE A 232 13.48 0.22 20.12
N SER A 233 12.31 0.22 19.48
CA SER A 233 11.31 -0.86 19.52
C SER A 233 10.34 -0.75 18.33
N PRO A 234 9.58 -1.81 17.95
CA PRO A 234 8.60 -1.72 16.88
C PRO A 234 7.55 -0.65 17.20
N SER A 235 7.64 0.47 16.50
CA SER A 235 6.71 1.59 16.59
C SER A 235 5.36 1.13 16.05
N VAL A 236 4.39 0.89 16.95
CA VAL A 236 2.98 0.76 16.56
C VAL A 236 2.60 2.06 15.87
N GLY A 237 2.33 2.03 14.57
CA GLY A 237 1.98 3.20 13.78
C GLY A 237 0.90 4.01 14.50
N ARG A 238 1.25 5.21 14.95
CA ARG A 238 0.31 6.18 15.49
C ARG A 238 0.15 7.30 14.48
N ALA A 239 -1.07 7.81 14.37
CA ALA A 239 -1.39 8.97 13.54
C ALA A 239 -0.37 10.09 13.74
N SER A 240 0.15 10.61 12.63
CA SER A 240 1.06 11.74 12.62
C SER A 240 0.29 13.00 13.04
N HIS A 241 0.56 13.53 14.24
CA HIS A 241 0.27 14.93 14.53
C HIS A 241 1.43 15.76 14.00
N LYS A 242 1.12 16.78 13.19
CA LYS A 242 2.11 17.67 12.59
C LYS A 242 2.49 18.73 13.61
N ALA A 243 3.65 18.60 14.23
CA ALA A 243 4.13 19.60 15.17
C ALA A 243 4.93 20.72 14.46
N VAL A 244 4.66 22.00 14.77
CA VAL A 244 5.44 23.17 14.31
C VAL A 244 6.28 23.68 15.47
N LEU A 245 7.58 23.94 15.23
CA LEU A 245 8.43 24.62 16.21
C LEU A 245 8.59 26.10 15.82
N HIS A 246 8.20 27.01 16.70
CA HIS A 246 8.42 28.46 16.51
C HIS A 246 9.07 29.06 17.75
N GLY A 247 10.34 29.46 17.63
CA GLY A 247 11.14 29.90 18.77
C GLY A 247 11.35 28.77 19.78
N LYS A 248 10.91 28.97 21.03
CA LYS A 248 10.98 27.96 22.11
C LYS A 248 9.66 27.18 22.30
N PHE A 249 8.68 27.38 21.42
CA PHE A 249 7.36 26.80 21.55
C PHE A 249 7.15 25.71 20.51
N MET A 250 6.65 24.57 20.97
CA MET A 250 6.22 23.45 20.13
C MET A 250 4.69 23.45 20.09
N TRP A 251 4.16 23.56 18.89
CA TRP A 251 2.73 23.46 18.59
C TRP A 251 2.50 22.05 18.06
N VAL A 252 1.55 21.31 18.63
CA VAL A 252 1.20 19.94 18.24
C VAL A 252 -0.21 19.91 17.70
#